data_AF-A0A7Y5UIG7-F1
#
_entry.id   AF-A0A7Y5UIG7-F1
#
_cell.length_a   1.000
_cell.length_b   1.000
_cell.length_c   1.000
_cell.angle_alpha   90.00
_cell.angle_beta   90.00
_cell.angle_gamma   90.00
#
_symmetry.space_group_name_H-M   'P 1'
#
loop_
_entity.id
_entity.type
_entity.pdbx_description
1 polymer ?
#
loop_
_entity_poly.entity_id
_entity_poly.type
_entity_poly.pdbx_seq_one_letter_code
_entity_poly.pdbx_strand_id
1 'polypeptide(L)'
;GAAAAPRADSSEATPADSARGPRRKDRLYVWTAPFDSASAKPIVESDNRVAGYVFTTDGKWVLLSESAAGTAHTYAVALDNPATRHTIYRARGAQVGFNTGTFGGGNPRGGPDDEGFYNNPGSVVLRQQGSASAALVSSDGRSVFLEGTHFDRNPQNTAPRMFVDKVDLASGAKSRLFESDTAVYESNPVPVDDDFIRFVVTRETETVVPDQWLRERSTGKLTRLTENRDVTAEVTRLPRKLIQVTRADGYKFWVNVTLPQGYRAGTRLPGMFWFYPYEYTDQEQYDRTRRSFNKHKFPVTGPRSMEIMATQGYAVIQPDAPVFGAEGRLNDNYVPDLRNNLAAVIDELDRLAIIDRTRLGLGGHSYGAFSTVNALVNTPYFKAGIAGDGNYNRTLTPNGFQSERRDLWTARDTYLQMSPILYADRLQGALLMYHSMEDQNTGTDPINSIRLLHALQGMGKPAALYMYPYEDHGPLIQETLLDQWGRWVAWLDLYVKNAGKTAAPGEKVAAAGEVVPN
;
A
#
# COMPACT_ATOMS: atom_id res chain seq x y z
N GLY A 1 -37.20 -34.37 -18.58
CA GLY A 1 -38.31 -33.56 -18.06
C GLY A 1 -37.98 -33.19 -16.63
N ALA A 2 -38.20 -31.99 -16.13
CA ALA A 2 -38.85 -30.78 -16.65
C ALA A 2 -37.92 -29.60 -16.28
N ALA A 3 -37.54 -28.75 -17.24
CA ALA A 3 -38.18 -27.46 -17.56
C ALA A 3 -38.01 -26.39 -16.46
N ALA A 4 -37.30 -25.32 -16.83
CA ALA A 4 -36.99 -24.13 -16.04
C ALA A 4 -38.18 -23.18 -15.87
N ALA A 5 -38.13 -22.33 -14.83
CA ALA A 5 -38.81 -21.04 -14.76
C ALA A 5 -38.07 -20.09 -13.77
N PRO A 6 -38.18 -18.76 -13.94
CA PRO A 6 -37.08 -17.80 -13.77
C PRO A 6 -37.06 -17.12 -12.40
N ARG A 7 -35.89 -16.63 -11.95
CA ARG A 7 -35.82 -15.60 -10.90
C ARG A 7 -35.95 -14.23 -11.55
N ALA A 8 -37.14 -13.66 -11.43
CA ALA A 8 -37.42 -12.25 -11.65
C ALA A 8 -37.05 -11.45 -10.40
N ASP A 9 -36.70 -10.17 -10.61
CA ASP A 9 -36.31 -9.15 -9.64
C ASP A 9 -36.94 -9.28 -8.24
N SER A 10 -36.10 -9.24 -7.21
CA SER A 10 -36.46 -8.59 -5.96
C SER A 10 -35.25 -7.89 -5.36
N SER A 11 -35.43 -6.59 -5.15
CA SER A 11 -34.71 -5.75 -4.21
C SER A 11 -34.83 -6.30 -2.78
N GLU A 12 -34.23 -7.46 -2.50
CA GLU A 12 -34.15 -7.99 -1.14
C GLU A 12 -33.01 -7.28 -0.41
N ALA A 13 -33.42 -6.24 0.32
CA ALA A 13 -32.73 -5.79 1.51
C ALA A 13 -32.23 -7.00 2.30
N THR A 14 -30.95 -6.97 2.67
CA THR A 14 -30.33 -7.87 3.64
C THR A 14 -31.35 -8.24 4.72
N PRO A 15 -31.58 -9.53 5.02
CA PRO A 15 -32.50 -9.89 6.08
C PRO A 15 -32.05 -9.14 7.32
N ALA A 16 -32.94 -8.29 7.83
CA ALA A 16 -32.75 -7.66 9.12
C ALA A 16 -32.36 -8.75 10.12
N ASP A 17 -31.48 -8.38 11.04
CA ASP A 17 -30.81 -9.19 12.06
C ASP A 17 -31.79 -9.81 13.11
N SER A 18 -32.97 -10.25 12.69
CA SER A 18 -34.12 -10.63 13.50
C SER A 18 -34.18 -12.13 13.85
N ALA A 19 -33.24 -12.94 13.35
CA ALA A 19 -33.15 -14.38 13.67
C ALA A 19 -32.35 -14.66 14.96
N ARG A 20 -31.73 -13.65 15.57
CA ARG A 20 -31.18 -13.73 16.92
C ARG A 20 -32.20 -13.03 17.83
N GLY A 21 -32.58 -13.65 18.95
CA GLY A 21 -33.43 -13.00 19.96
C GLY A 21 -32.90 -11.63 20.40
N PRO A 22 -33.61 -10.87 21.27
CA PRO A 22 -33.23 -9.49 21.61
C PRO A 22 -31.72 -9.37 21.86
N ARG A 23 -31.07 -8.47 21.11
CA ARG A 23 -29.62 -8.30 21.13
C ARG A 23 -29.15 -8.16 22.58
N ARG A 24 -28.28 -9.08 23.01
CA ARG A 24 -27.70 -9.06 24.36
C ARG A 24 -26.75 -7.88 24.45
N LYS A 25 -26.86 -7.14 25.55
CA LYS A 25 -25.96 -6.03 25.87
C LYS A 25 -24.56 -6.55 26.15
N ASP A 26 -23.57 -5.79 25.71
CA ASP A 26 -22.18 -6.06 26.06
C ASP A 26 -21.92 -5.53 27.47
N ARG A 27 -21.17 -6.30 28.26
CA ARG A 27 -20.85 -5.94 29.64
C ARG A 27 -19.37 -6.12 29.91
N LEU A 28 -18.78 -5.14 30.57
CA LEU A 28 -17.46 -5.25 31.17
C LEU A 28 -17.62 -5.49 32.67
N TYR A 29 -16.94 -6.49 33.20
CA TYR A 29 -16.98 -6.85 34.62
C TYR A 29 -15.59 -6.69 35.25
N VAL A 30 -15.56 -6.25 36.50
CA VAL A 30 -14.44 -6.56 37.41
C VAL A 30 -14.84 -7.86 38.10
N TRP A 31 -13.99 -8.88 37.97
CA TRP A 31 -14.16 -10.14 38.67
C TRP A 31 -13.03 -10.26 39.69
N THR A 32 -13.36 -10.11 40.96
CA THR A 32 -12.38 -10.25 42.04
C THR A 32 -12.36 -11.68 42.56
N ALA A 33 -11.26 -12.09 43.18
CA ALA A 33 -11.23 -13.32 43.95
C ALA A 33 -12.40 -13.35 44.97
N PRO A 34 -13.07 -14.51 45.17
CA PRO A 34 -12.66 -15.86 44.75
C PRO A 34 -13.06 -16.27 43.32
N PHE A 35 -13.50 -15.34 42.48
CA PHE A 35 -13.94 -15.60 41.10
C PHE A 35 -15.16 -16.51 41.01
N ASP A 36 -16.18 -16.22 41.82
CA ASP A 36 -17.51 -16.82 41.75
C ASP A 36 -18.53 -15.84 41.12
N SER A 37 -19.76 -16.30 40.88
CA SER A 37 -20.81 -15.45 40.29
C SER A 37 -21.19 -14.25 41.16
N ALA A 38 -20.96 -14.31 42.48
CA ALA A 38 -21.25 -13.22 43.41
C ALA A 38 -20.16 -12.13 43.42
N SER A 39 -18.95 -12.46 42.99
CA SER A 39 -17.79 -11.57 42.94
C SER A 39 -17.56 -10.91 41.57
N ALA A 40 -18.39 -11.23 40.57
CA ALA A 40 -18.40 -10.54 39.28
C ALA A 40 -19.30 -9.30 39.34
N LYS A 41 -18.71 -8.09 39.32
CA LYS A 41 -19.42 -6.81 39.37
C LYS A 41 -19.37 -6.10 38.02
N PRO A 42 -20.52 -5.75 37.40
CA PRO A 42 -20.51 -5.02 36.14
C PRO A 42 -20.00 -3.60 36.35
N ILE A 43 -19.06 -3.18 35.52
CA ILE A 43 -18.51 -1.81 35.47
C ILE A 43 -19.22 -1.02 34.37
N VAL A 44 -19.49 -1.67 33.22
CA VAL A 44 -20.14 -1.03 32.08
C VAL A 44 -21.12 -2.00 31.44
N GLU A 45 -22.29 -1.50 31.03
CA GLU A 45 -23.29 -2.24 30.26
C GLU A 45 -23.69 -1.42 29.03
N SER A 46 -23.31 -1.82 27.82
CA SER A 46 -23.63 -1.10 26.59
C SER A 46 -24.67 -1.82 25.73
N ASP A 47 -25.59 -1.05 25.18
CA ASP A 47 -26.53 -1.51 24.15
C ASP A 47 -25.82 -1.67 22.79
N ASN A 48 -24.63 -1.07 22.63
CA ASN A 48 -23.78 -1.18 21.45
C ASN A 48 -22.72 -2.26 21.62
N ARG A 49 -22.17 -2.74 20.50
CA ARG A 49 -21.03 -3.66 20.52
C ARG A 49 -19.78 -2.92 21.01
N VAL A 50 -19.19 -3.43 22.08
CA VAL A 50 -17.89 -2.98 22.58
C VAL A 50 -16.82 -3.50 21.63
N ALA A 51 -16.10 -2.58 20.99
CA ALA A 51 -15.00 -2.93 20.09
C ALA A 51 -13.69 -3.15 20.85
N GLY A 52 -13.54 -2.51 22.02
CA GLY A 52 -12.37 -2.70 22.88
C GLY A 52 -12.49 -1.89 24.16
N TYR A 53 -11.61 -2.20 25.11
CA TYR A 53 -11.43 -1.45 26.33
C TYR A 53 -9.94 -1.41 26.72
N VAL A 54 -9.56 -0.42 27.51
CA VAL A 54 -8.21 -0.33 28.09
C VAL A 54 -8.29 0.31 29.47
N PHE A 55 -7.56 -0.24 30.44
CA PHE A 55 -7.43 0.39 31.76
C PHE A 55 -6.43 1.53 31.71
N THR A 56 -6.64 2.52 32.55
CA THR A 56 -5.67 3.60 32.75
C THR A 56 -4.46 3.12 33.52
N THR A 57 -3.32 3.77 33.28
CA THR A 57 -2.02 3.47 33.93
C THR A 57 -2.05 3.58 35.46
N ASP A 58 -2.98 4.35 36.03
CA ASP A 58 -3.21 4.45 37.48
C ASP A 58 -4.28 3.48 38.01
N GLY A 59 -4.92 2.71 37.12
CA GLY A 59 -5.93 1.72 37.44
C GLY A 59 -7.27 2.29 37.94
N LYS A 60 -7.53 3.60 37.81
CA LYS A 60 -8.76 4.22 38.35
C LYS A 60 -9.91 4.32 37.35
N TRP A 61 -9.59 4.32 36.07
CA TRP A 61 -10.55 4.43 34.98
C TRP A 61 -10.40 3.28 33.99
N VAL A 62 -11.51 2.95 33.33
CA VAL A 62 -11.51 2.18 32.10
C VAL A 62 -11.97 3.07 30.95
N LEU A 63 -11.25 3.01 29.83
CA LEU A 63 -11.72 3.57 28.57
C LEU A 63 -12.39 2.48 27.76
N LEU A 64 -13.57 2.77 27.22
CA LEU A 64 -14.38 1.87 26.41
C LEU A 64 -14.58 2.48 25.02
N SER A 65 -14.36 1.72 23.95
CA SER A 65 -14.66 2.14 22.59
C SER A 65 -15.75 1.28 21.96
N GLU A 66 -16.74 1.93 21.36
CA GLU A 66 -17.89 1.29 20.71
C GLU A 66 -18.32 2.04 19.45
N SER A 67 -19.10 1.37 18.60
CA SER A 67 -19.68 1.97 17.40
C SER A 67 -21.19 2.02 17.51
N ALA A 68 -21.76 3.19 17.22
CA ALA A 68 -23.21 3.40 17.15
C ALA A 68 -23.53 4.19 15.87
N ALA A 69 -24.34 3.60 14.98
CA ALA A 69 -24.76 4.23 13.73
C ALA A 69 -23.61 4.89 12.92
N GLY A 70 -22.50 4.17 12.73
CA GLY A 70 -21.32 4.66 11.99
C GLY A 70 -20.50 5.74 12.71
N THR A 71 -20.81 6.01 13.98
CA THR A 71 -20.06 6.93 14.84
C THR A 71 -19.25 6.13 15.84
N ALA A 72 -17.96 6.41 15.93
CA ALA A 72 -17.10 5.89 16.98
C ALA A 72 -17.31 6.71 18.25
N HIS A 73 -17.49 6.03 19.36
CA HIS A 73 -17.60 6.61 20.68
C HIS A 73 -16.52 6.01 21.57
N THR A 74 -15.73 6.87 22.22
CA THR A 74 -14.82 6.47 23.29
C THR A 74 -15.21 7.17 24.57
N TYR A 75 -15.47 6.39 25.62
CA TYR A 75 -15.87 6.86 26.94
C TYR A 75 -14.84 6.51 27.98
N ALA A 76 -14.70 7.36 29.00
CA ALA A 76 -14.07 7.04 30.26
C ALA A 76 -15.14 6.72 31.32
N VAL A 77 -14.88 5.69 32.11
CA VAL A 77 -15.70 5.27 33.24
C VAL A 77 -14.80 5.09 34.45
N ALA A 78 -15.08 5.82 35.52
CA ALA A 78 -14.36 5.68 36.77
C ALA A 78 -14.77 4.36 37.44
N LEU A 79 -13.80 3.59 37.96
CA LEU A 79 -14.08 2.29 38.56
C LEU A 79 -14.77 2.40 39.93
N ASP A 80 -14.62 3.54 40.61
CA ASP A 80 -15.32 3.86 41.86
C ASP A 80 -16.73 4.44 41.64
N ASN A 81 -17.02 4.94 40.44
CA ASN A 81 -18.35 5.41 40.02
C ASN A 81 -18.73 4.91 38.61
N PRO A 82 -18.99 3.60 38.46
CA PRO A 82 -19.27 2.98 37.16
C PRO A 82 -20.59 3.42 36.53
N ALA A 83 -21.46 4.11 37.28
CA ALA A 83 -22.74 4.59 36.79
C ALA A 83 -22.61 5.76 35.78
N THR A 84 -21.47 6.45 35.76
CA THR A 84 -21.26 7.65 34.94
C THR A 84 -20.29 7.37 33.80
N ARG A 85 -20.68 7.76 32.58
CA ARG A 85 -19.81 7.73 31.41
C ARG A 85 -19.42 9.15 31.01
N HIS A 86 -18.14 9.35 30.77
CA HIS A 86 -17.59 10.62 30.34
C HIS A 86 -17.08 10.48 28.90
N THR A 87 -17.48 11.35 27.99
CA THR A 87 -17.07 11.25 26.58
C THR A 87 -15.64 11.75 26.40
N ILE A 88 -14.76 10.91 25.85
CA ILE A 88 -13.41 11.30 25.43
C ILE A 88 -13.43 11.83 24.00
N TYR A 89 -14.08 11.12 23.08
CA TYR A 89 -14.43 11.66 21.78
C TYR A 89 -15.65 10.95 21.20
N ARG A 90 -16.30 11.65 20.27
CA ARG A 90 -17.36 11.12 19.40
C ARG A 90 -17.09 11.61 17.99
N ALA A 91 -16.86 10.69 17.06
CA ALA A 91 -16.50 11.06 15.69
C ALA A 91 -17.08 10.07 14.68
N ARG A 92 -17.78 10.61 13.66
CA ARG A 92 -18.27 9.82 12.54
C ARG A 92 -17.10 9.36 11.68
N GLY A 93 -17.09 8.09 11.27
CA GLY A 93 -16.04 7.54 10.40
C GLY A 93 -14.64 7.43 11.03
N ALA A 94 -14.50 7.66 12.34
CA ALA A 94 -13.25 7.43 13.04
C ALA A 94 -13.06 5.92 13.37
N GLN A 95 -11.81 5.53 13.62
CA GLN A 95 -11.51 4.17 14.04
C GLN A 95 -12.15 3.86 15.41
N VAL A 96 -12.72 2.67 15.54
CA VAL A 96 -13.29 2.14 16.78
C VAL A 96 -12.29 1.16 17.40
N GLY A 97 -12.11 1.20 18.71
CA GLY A 97 -11.12 0.40 19.44
C GLY A 97 -9.89 1.19 19.85
N PHE A 98 -8.89 0.48 20.38
CA PHE A 98 -7.61 1.04 20.86
C PHE A 98 -6.46 0.40 20.10
N ASN A 99 -5.39 1.17 19.83
CA ASN A 99 -4.23 0.66 19.10
C ASN A 99 -3.28 -0.11 20.03
N THR A 100 -3.58 -1.38 20.32
CA THR A 100 -2.78 -2.22 21.24
C THR A 100 -1.57 -2.89 20.58
N GLY A 101 -1.17 -2.48 19.38
CA GLY A 101 -0.04 -3.03 18.63
C GLY A 101 1.21 -2.15 18.67
N THR A 102 2.39 -2.77 18.57
CA THR A 102 3.71 -2.10 18.71
C THR A 102 4.15 -1.24 17.51
N PHE A 103 3.31 -1.07 16.47
CA PHE A 103 3.66 -0.28 15.29
C PHE A 103 2.45 0.47 14.70
N GLY A 104 2.50 1.81 14.73
CA GLY A 104 1.90 2.68 13.70
C GLY A 104 0.51 3.24 13.99
N GLY A 105 0.41 4.58 13.86
CA GLY A 105 -0.73 5.44 14.15
C GLY A 105 -2.11 4.95 13.73
N GLY A 106 -3.09 5.15 14.62
CA GLY A 106 -4.52 4.89 14.41
C GLY A 106 -5.19 5.90 13.49
N ASN A 107 -4.65 6.02 12.27
CA ASN A 107 -5.33 6.77 11.23
C ASN A 107 -6.58 5.99 10.79
N PRO A 108 -7.76 6.61 10.78
CA PRO A 108 -8.99 5.95 10.37
C PRO A 108 -8.81 5.27 9.00
N ARG A 109 -9.17 3.99 8.92
CA ARG A 109 -9.47 3.36 7.64
C ARG A 109 -10.81 3.96 7.17
N GLY A 110 -10.73 5.14 6.56
CA GLY A 110 -11.90 5.91 6.12
C GLY A 110 -12.89 5.06 5.32
N GLY A 111 -14.18 5.33 5.51
CA GLY A 111 -15.29 4.75 4.77
C GLY A 111 -15.76 5.66 3.62
N PRO A 112 -16.97 5.42 3.08
CA PRO A 112 -17.56 6.24 2.01
C PRO A 112 -17.68 7.72 2.38
N ASP A 113 -18.00 8.01 3.65
CA ASP A 113 -18.06 9.37 4.19
C ASP A 113 -16.68 9.75 4.77
N ASP A 114 -15.74 10.15 3.91
CA ASP A 114 -14.31 10.32 4.26
C ASP A 114 -14.01 11.47 5.26
N GLU A 115 -15.04 12.15 5.75
CA GLU A 115 -14.95 13.18 6.78
C GLU A 115 -14.25 12.71 8.06
N GLY A 116 -14.42 11.45 8.44
CA GLY A 116 -13.78 10.88 9.63
C GLY A 116 -12.25 10.82 9.53
N PHE A 117 -11.72 10.66 8.32
CA PHE A 117 -10.28 10.65 8.05
C PHE A 117 -9.68 12.05 8.22
N TYR A 118 -10.33 13.09 7.68
CA TYR A 118 -9.83 14.46 7.75
C TYR A 118 -10.08 15.13 9.11
N ASN A 119 -11.19 14.82 9.78
CA ASN A 119 -11.52 15.33 11.12
C ASN A 119 -10.89 14.51 12.26
N ASN A 120 -9.92 13.64 11.94
CA ASN A 120 -9.30 12.65 12.81
C ASN A 120 -9.27 13.05 14.30
N PRO A 121 -10.06 12.41 15.19
CA PRO A 121 -10.10 12.78 16.60
C PRO A 121 -8.83 12.35 17.37
N GLY A 122 -7.97 11.54 16.75
CA GLY A 122 -6.82 10.90 17.37
C GLY A 122 -7.18 9.55 18.01
N SER A 123 -6.14 8.83 18.42
CA SER A 123 -6.20 7.57 19.16
C SER A 123 -5.65 7.78 20.55
N VAL A 124 -6.19 7.07 21.55
CA VAL A 124 -5.67 7.14 22.92
C VAL A 124 -4.23 6.67 22.95
N VAL A 125 -3.35 7.48 23.53
CA VAL A 125 -1.95 7.14 23.75
C VAL A 125 -1.88 6.01 24.79
N LEU A 126 -1.28 4.90 24.38
CA LEU A 126 -1.08 3.74 25.24
C LEU A 126 0.37 3.68 25.72
N ARG A 127 0.56 3.17 26.93
CA ARG A 127 1.86 2.82 27.50
C ARG A 127 1.90 1.32 27.75
N GLN A 128 2.99 0.68 27.34
CA GLN A 128 3.22 -0.73 27.62
C GLN A 128 3.49 -0.96 29.10
N GLN A 129 2.76 -1.89 29.71
CA GLN A 129 2.91 -2.37 31.09
C GLN A 129 3.06 -3.90 31.06
N GLY A 130 4.30 -4.39 30.92
CA GLY A 130 4.58 -5.81 30.77
C GLY A 130 4.00 -6.37 29.46
N SER A 131 3.14 -7.40 29.56
CA SER A 131 2.46 -8.00 28.41
C SER A 131 1.19 -7.25 27.97
N ALA A 132 0.73 -6.25 28.74
CA ALA A 132 -0.47 -5.47 28.45
C ALA A 132 -0.13 -4.02 28.10
N SER A 133 -1.10 -3.30 27.54
CA SER A 133 -1.03 -1.85 27.32
C SER A 133 -2.12 -1.17 28.17
N ALA A 134 -1.81 0.02 28.68
CA ALA A 134 -2.72 0.84 29.48
C ALA A 134 -2.79 2.26 28.91
N ALA A 135 -3.92 2.95 29.07
CA ALA A 135 -4.07 4.34 28.65
C ALA A 135 -3.18 5.24 29.53
N LEU A 136 -2.34 6.05 28.89
CA LEU A 136 -1.49 7.00 29.62
C LEU A 136 -2.34 8.07 30.29
N VAL A 137 -2.14 8.27 31.59
CA VAL A 137 -2.81 9.32 32.38
C VAL A 137 -1.79 10.36 32.81
N SER A 138 -2.19 11.63 32.84
CA SER A 138 -1.39 12.72 33.38
C SER A 138 -1.00 12.51 34.83
N SER A 139 0.08 13.14 35.28
CA SER A 139 0.61 12.94 36.64
C SER A 139 -0.38 13.33 37.76
N ASP A 140 -1.31 14.23 37.46
CA ASP A 140 -2.41 14.64 38.35
C ASP A 140 -3.62 13.68 38.36
N GLY A 141 -3.60 12.62 37.53
CA GLY A 141 -4.66 11.62 37.42
C GLY A 141 -5.92 12.09 36.69
N ARG A 142 -5.90 13.27 36.06
CA ARG A 142 -7.13 13.92 35.54
C ARG A 142 -7.36 13.76 34.05
N SER A 143 -6.35 13.42 33.27
CA SER A 143 -6.47 13.46 31.81
C SER A 143 -5.79 12.29 31.13
N VAL A 144 -6.29 11.97 29.94
CA VAL A 144 -5.65 11.09 28.97
C VAL A 144 -5.20 11.89 27.75
N PHE A 145 -4.38 11.27 26.91
CA PHE A 145 -3.83 11.90 25.72
C PHE A 145 -4.35 11.21 24.46
N LEU A 146 -4.61 11.99 23.42
CA LEU A 146 -4.91 11.50 22.08
C LEU A 146 -3.78 11.91 21.15
N GLU A 147 -3.35 11.02 20.27
CA GLU A 147 -2.40 11.31 19.20
C GLU A 147 -2.99 11.00 17.83
N GLY A 148 -2.59 11.74 16.81
CA GLY A 148 -3.08 11.51 15.47
C GLY A 148 -2.34 12.30 14.41
N THR A 149 -2.86 12.24 13.19
CA THR A 149 -2.35 13.00 12.06
C THR A 149 -3.52 13.69 11.36
N HIS A 150 -3.40 15.00 11.17
CA HIS A 150 -4.25 15.78 10.31
C HIS A 150 -3.71 15.70 8.88
N PHE A 151 -4.51 15.16 7.97
CA PHE A 151 -4.22 15.16 6.54
C PHE A 151 -4.96 16.31 5.87
N ASP A 152 -4.36 16.86 4.82
CA ASP A 152 -5.02 17.83 3.96
C ASP A 152 -5.72 17.11 2.80
N ARG A 153 -6.81 17.68 2.28
CA ARG A 153 -7.50 17.15 1.09
C ARG A 153 -6.64 17.26 -0.17
N ASN A 154 -5.61 18.08 -0.13
CA ASN A 154 -4.57 18.21 -1.15
C ASN A 154 -3.18 17.89 -0.57
N PRO A 155 -2.89 16.60 -0.26
CA PRO A 155 -1.65 16.18 0.39
C PRO A 155 -0.40 16.42 -0.48
N GLN A 156 -0.58 16.70 -1.77
CA GLN A 156 0.49 17.05 -2.69
C GLN A 156 1.07 18.44 -2.39
N ASN A 157 0.23 19.35 -1.90
CA ASN A 157 0.62 20.72 -1.61
C ASN A 157 0.87 20.94 -0.12
N THR A 158 0.04 20.34 0.74
CA THR A 158 0.12 20.51 2.19
C THR A 158 0.51 19.18 2.84
N ALA A 159 1.68 19.15 3.48
CA ALA A 159 2.11 17.96 4.22
C ALA A 159 1.21 17.71 5.45
N PRO A 160 0.99 16.46 5.84
CA PRO A 160 0.23 16.13 7.03
C PRO A 160 0.93 16.63 8.31
N ARG A 161 0.11 16.96 9.33
CA ARG A 161 0.59 17.41 10.64
C ARG A 161 0.22 16.41 11.72
N MET A 162 1.21 15.86 12.41
CA MET A 162 0.91 15.07 13.61
C MET A 162 0.44 15.98 14.74
N PHE A 163 -0.38 15.46 15.64
CA PHE A 163 -0.83 16.20 16.81
C PHE A 163 -0.90 15.34 18.07
N VAL A 164 -0.87 16.03 19.21
CA VAL A 164 -1.16 15.48 20.53
C VAL A 164 -2.19 16.37 21.22
N ASP A 165 -3.31 15.82 21.64
CA ASP A 165 -4.36 16.46 22.44
C ASP A 165 -4.34 15.90 23.87
N LYS A 166 -4.72 16.73 24.86
CA LYS A 166 -5.02 16.34 26.24
C LYS A 166 -6.53 16.41 26.45
N VAL A 167 -7.11 15.36 27.03
CA VAL A 167 -8.55 15.26 27.31
C VAL A 167 -8.77 14.98 28.79
N ASP A 168 -9.52 15.85 29.47
CA ASP A 168 -9.92 15.67 30.85
C ASP A 168 -10.93 14.50 30.97
N LEU A 169 -10.65 13.56 31.88
CA LEU A 169 -11.40 12.30 32.03
C LEU A 169 -12.82 12.52 32.55
N ALA A 170 -13.05 13.57 33.35
CA ALA A 170 -14.34 13.82 34.00
C ALA A 170 -15.24 14.77 33.17
N SER A 171 -14.67 15.75 32.49
CA SER A 171 -15.44 16.72 31.70
C SER A 171 -15.45 16.42 30.21
N GLY A 172 -14.49 15.64 29.70
CA GLY A 172 -14.27 15.47 28.27
C GLY A 172 -13.66 16.71 27.60
N ALA A 173 -13.27 17.73 28.37
CA ALA A 173 -12.68 18.95 27.83
C ALA A 173 -11.34 18.65 27.16
N LYS A 174 -11.19 19.11 25.91
CA LYS A 174 -10.03 18.82 25.06
C LYS A 174 -9.18 20.06 24.81
N SER A 175 -7.86 19.91 24.84
CA SER A 175 -6.90 20.95 24.49
C SER A 175 -5.76 20.40 23.62
N ARG A 176 -5.31 21.18 22.63
CA ARG A 176 -4.17 20.84 21.76
C ARG A 176 -2.87 21.10 22.51
N LEU A 177 -2.06 20.07 22.71
CA LEU A 177 -0.74 20.20 23.32
C LEU A 177 0.36 20.46 22.30
N PHE A 178 0.25 19.83 21.13
CA PHE A 178 1.24 19.92 20.08
C PHE A 178 0.63 19.65 18.71
N GLU A 179 1.09 20.38 17.70
CA GLU A 179 0.87 20.08 16.28
C GLU A 179 2.18 20.36 15.52
N SER A 180 2.59 19.45 14.65
CA SER A 180 3.83 19.62 13.87
C SER A 180 3.66 20.66 12.76
N ASP A 181 4.78 21.19 12.26
CA ASP A 181 4.81 22.03 11.05
C ASP A 181 4.52 21.18 9.78
N THR A 182 4.19 21.83 8.67
CA THR A 182 4.08 21.23 7.33
C THR A 182 5.39 21.24 6.55
N ALA A 183 6.46 21.88 7.04
CA ALA A 183 7.78 21.96 6.40
C ALA A 183 8.66 20.72 6.62
N VAL A 184 8.26 19.83 7.53
CA VAL A 184 8.96 18.57 7.84
C VAL A 184 7.94 17.47 8.05
N TYR A 185 8.37 16.22 7.87
CA TYR A 185 7.55 15.09 8.29
C TYR A 185 7.94 14.69 9.71
N GLU A 186 7.01 14.89 10.65
CA GLU A 186 7.11 14.37 12.02
C GLU A 186 6.05 13.30 12.25
N SER A 187 6.43 12.19 12.89
CA SER A 187 5.54 11.08 13.19
C SER A 187 5.90 10.34 14.48
N ASN A 188 4.97 9.52 14.96
CA ASN A 188 5.12 8.62 16.10
C ASN A 188 5.62 9.33 17.39
N PRO A 189 4.84 10.27 17.97
CA PRO A 189 5.17 10.83 19.27
C PRO A 189 5.24 9.73 20.34
N VAL A 190 6.35 9.65 21.06
CA VAL A 190 6.49 8.76 22.22
C VAL A 190 6.78 9.59 23.46
N PRO A 191 5.84 9.71 24.41
CA PRO A 191 6.05 10.49 25.63
C PRO A 191 7.16 9.88 26.49
N VAL A 192 8.04 10.72 27.02
CA VAL A 192 9.08 10.30 27.99
C VAL A 192 8.70 10.62 29.45
N ASP A 193 7.54 11.24 29.63
CA ASP A 193 6.93 11.57 30.92
C ASP A 193 5.40 11.49 30.81
N ASP A 194 4.71 11.56 31.94
CA ASP A 194 3.27 11.35 32.03
C ASP A 194 2.46 12.56 31.53
N ASP A 195 3.09 13.72 31.37
CA ASP A 195 2.42 14.99 31.05
C ASP A 195 2.69 15.47 29.62
N PHE A 196 3.36 14.66 28.81
CA PHE A 196 3.83 15.02 27.47
C PHE A 196 4.63 16.33 27.47
N ILE A 197 5.38 16.59 28.55
CA ILE A 197 6.29 17.75 28.63
C ILE A 197 7.43 17.56 27.64
N ARG A 198 7.92 16.33 27.54
CA ARG A 198 8.89 15.89 26.55
C ARG A 198 8.41 14.63 25.85
N PHE A 199 8.78 14.49 24.59
CA PHE A 199 8.47 13.29 23.81
C PHE A 199 9.51 13.09 22.70
N VAL A 200 9.72 11.83 22.33
CA VAL A 200 10.51 11.46 21.16
C VAL A 200 9.61 11.54 19.92
N VAL A 201 10.16 11.99 18.80
CA VAL A 201 9.48 12.06 17.51
C VAL A 201 10.41 11.57 16.42
N THR A 202 9.88 10.83 15.44
CA THR A 202 10.59 10.55 14.19
C THR A 202 10.46 11.76 13.29
N ARG A 203 11.58 12.32 12.81
CA ARG A 203 11.62 13.50 11.94
C ARG A 203 12.41 13.20 10.68
N GLU A 204 11.84 13.54 9.52
CA GLU A 204 12.46 13.35 8.20
C GLU A 204 12.09 14.49 7.23
N THR A 205 12.84 14.59 6.13
CA THR A 205 12.46 15.34 4.93
C THR A 205 12.77 14.48 3.70
N GLU A 206 12.40 14.94 2.50
CA GLU A 206 12.74 14.27 1.25
C GLU A 206 14.26 14.15 0.99
N THR A 207 15.09 14.87 1.75
CA THR A 207 16.57 14.82 1.68
C THR A 207 17.26 14.47 3.00
N VAL A 208 16.52 14.36 4.10
CA VAL A 208 17.06 14.06 5.44
C VAL A 208 16.45 12.75 5.91
N VAL A 209 17.31 11.75 6.10
CA VAL A 209 16.95 10.42 6.59
C VAL A 209 16.14 10.48 7.90
N PRO A 210 15.16 9.60 8.11
CA PRO A 210 14.38 9.58 9.34
C PRO A 210 15.26 9.37 10.57
N ASP A 211 15.09 10.23 11.55
CA ASP A 211 15.89 10.25 12.77
C ASP A 211 15.01 10.49 13.99
N GLN A 212 15.43 10.01 15.15
CA GLN A 212 14.72 10.21 16.42
C GLN A 212 15.21 11.48 17.11
N TRP A 213 14.26 12.32 17.53
CA TRP A 213 14.53 13.57 18.22
C TRP A 213 13.73 13.66 19.51
N LEU A 214 14.39 14.04 20.61
CA LEU A 214 13.73 14.44 21.84
C LEU A 214 13.26 15.89 21.69
N ARG A 215 11.96 16.11 21.86
CA ARG A 215 11.34 17.42 21.84
C ARG A 215 10.94 17.85 23.25
N GLU A 216 11.28 19.07 23.62
CA GLU A 216 10.72 19.77 24.78
C GLU A 216 9.52 20.61 24.32
N ARG A 217 8.31 20.31 24.81
CA ARG A 217 7.06 20.94 24.32
C ARG A 217 7.02 22.44 24.56
N SER A 218 7.43 22.90 25.75
CA SER A 218 7.30 24.30 26.17
C SER A 218 8.27 25.24 25.43
N THR A 219 9.48 24.78 25.16
CA THR A 219 10.53 25.58 24.49
C THR A 219 10.60 25.32 22.99
N GLY A 220 10.02 24.22 22.51
CA GLY A 220 10.16 23.74 21.15
C GLY A 220 11.55 23.17 20.83
N LYS A 221 12.45 23.09 21.82
CA LYS A 221 13.82 22.61 21.64
C LYS A 221 13.83 21.16 21.17
N LEU A 222 14.65 20.89 20.16
CA LEU A 222 14.88 19.57 19.59
C LEU A 222 16.31 19.13 19.90
N THR A 223 16.44 17.94 20.48
CA THR A 223 17.72 17.28 20.75
C THR A 223 17.76 15.97 19.97
N ARG A 224 18.75 15.84 19.07
CA ARG A 224 18.93 14.65 18.25
C ARG A 224 19.30 13.44 19.14
N LEU A 225 18.63 12.30 18.96
CA LEU A 225 18.89 11.07 19.73
C LEU A 225 19.62 10.00 18.93
N THR A 226 19.43 9.98 17.62
CA THR A 226 20.08 9.02 16.70
C THR A 226 20.84 9.75 15.60
N GLU A 227 21.77 9.07 14.95
CA GLU A 227 22.55 9.62 13.83
C GLU A 227 22.43 8.71 12.60
N ASN A 228 21.19 8.49 12.16
CA ASN A 228 20.94 7.62 11.02
C ASN A 228 21.66 8.15 9.77
N ARG A 229 22.10 7.22 8.92
CA ARG A 229 22.81 7.51 7.67
C ARG A 229 22.07 6.87 6.50
N ASP A 230 22.05 7.60 5.39
CA ASP A 230 21.60 7.06 4.11
C ASP A 230 22.70 6.19 3.49
N VAL A 231 22.47 4.88 3.46
CA VAL A 231 23.39 3.88 2.91
C VAL A 231 23.18 3.61 1.42
N THR A 232 22.24 4.33 0.79
CA THR A 232 21.85 4.18 -0.62
C THR A 232 21.78 5.54 -1.33
N ALA A 233 22.70 6.44 -0.97
CA ALA A 233 22.71 7.84 -1.41
C ALA A 233 22.71 8.00 -2.94
N GLU A 234 23.30 7.04 -3.66
CA GLU A 234 23.32 6.96 -5.12
C GLU A 234 21.95 6.75 -5.76
N VAL A 235 20.96 6.24 -5.00
CA VAL A 235 19.57 6.05 -5.46
C VAL A 235 18.63 7.06 -4.82
N THR A 236 18.70 7.28 -3.51
CA THR A 236 17.82 8.21 -2.77
C THR A 236 17.97 9.67 -3.21
N ARG A 237 19.15 10.07 -3.71
CA ARG A 237 19.39 11.43 -4.24
C ARG A 237 19.01 11.63 -5.70
N LEU A 238 18.58 10.58 -6.39
CA LEU A 238 18.17 10.69 -7.79
C LEU A 238 16.99 11.67 -7.95
N PRO A 239 16.96 12.49 -9.02
CA PRO A 239 15.84 13.39 -9.27
C PRO A 239 14.53 12.61 -9.43
N ARG A 240 13.51 13.02 -8.66
CA ARG A 240 12.17 12.40 -8.67
C ARG A 240 11.11 13.39 -9.11
N LYS A 241 10.14 12.91 -9.86
CA LYS A 241 8.93 13.66 -10.23
C LYS A 241 7.71 12.82 -9.94
N LEU A 242 6.69 13.44 -9.38
CA LEU A 242 5.37 12.86 -9.21
C LEU A 242 4.43 13.60 -10.17
N ILE A 243 3.89 12.87 -11.16
CA ILE A 243 3.12 13.44 -12.26
C ILE A 243 1.72 12.86 -12.21
N GLN A 244 0.70 13.72 -12.33
CA GLN A 244 -0.67 13.27 -12.54
C GLN A 244 -0.94 13.18 -14.05
N VAL A 245 -1.39 12.00 -14.49
CA VAL A 245 -1.78 11.70 -15.86
C VAL A 245 -3.31 11.65 -15.95
N THR A 246 -3.86 12.08 -17.08
CA THR A 246 -5.28 11.97 -17.40
C THR A 246 -5.45 11.04 -18.61
N ARG A 247 -6.29 10.02 -18.47
CA ARG A 247 -6.66 9.09 -19.53
C ARG A 247 -7.63 9.74 -20.51
N ALA A 248 -7.78 9.14 -21.69
CA ALA A 248 -8.75 9.58 -22.70
C ALA A 248 -10.21 9.56 -22.22
N ASP A 249 -10.54 8.71 -21.24
CA ASP A 249 -11.87 8.60 -20.63
C ASP A 249 -12.04 9.48 -19.37
N GLY A 250 -11.06 10.33 -19.06
CA GLY A 250 -11.15 11.34 -18.00
C GLY A 250 -10.65 10.89 -16.62
N TYR A 251 -10.41 9.59 -16.41
CA TYR A 251 -9.79 9.09 -15.19
C TYR A 251 -8.37 9.65 -15.01
N LYS A 252 -7.99 9.94 -13.77
CA LYS A 252 -6.69 10.52 -13.42
C LYS A 252 -5.95 9.62 -12.45
N PHE A 253 -4.65 9.48 -12.65
CA PHE A 253 -3.80 8.71 -11.76
C PHE A 253 -2.37 9.24 -11.71
N TRP A 254 -1.62 8.80 -10.71
CA TRP A 254 -0.28 9.27 -10.43
C TRP A 254 0.79 8.34 -11.02
N VAL A 255 1.91 8.96 -11.38
CA VAL A 255 3.10 8.31 -11.92
C VAL A 255 4.33 8.84 -11.19
N ASN A 256 5.06 7.95 -10.53
CA ASN A 256 6.39 8.27 -10.03
C ASN A 256 7.41 8.10 -11.16
N VAL A 257 8.27 9.10 -11.33
CA VAL A 257 9.36 9.08 -12.30
C VAL A 257 10.67 9.36 -11.58
N THR A 258 11.61 8.41 -11.66
CA THR A 258 12.98 8.56 -11.16
C THR A 258 13.93 8.69 -12.34
N LEU A 259 14.76 9.73 -12.32
CA LEU A 259 15.66 10.09 -13.41
C LEU A 259 17.12 9.83 -13.04
N PRO A 260 18.00 9.55 -14.00
CA PRO A 260 19.44 9.42 -13.75
C PRO A 260 20.03 10.68 -13.13
N GLN A 261 21.08 10.50 -12.34
CA GLN A 261 21.87 11.62 -11.80
C GLN A 261 22.38 12.50 -12.95
N GLY A 262 22.25 13.82 -12.80
CA GLY A 262 22.69 14.78 -13.83
C GLY A 262 21.76 14.91 -15.05
N TYR A 263 20.56 14.34 -15.01
CA TYR A 263 19.52 14.56 -16.02
C TYR A 263 19.32 16.05 -16.35
N ARG A 264 19.26 16.37 -17.65
CA ARG A 264 18.96 17.71 -18.16
C ARG A 264 17.56 17.71 -18.77
N ALA A 265 16.73 18.69 -18.39
CA ALA A 265 15.39 18.84 -18.94
C ALA A 265 15.41 18.86 -20.48
N GLY A 266 14.47 18.14 -21.10
CA GLY A 266 14.40 17.96 -22.55
C GLY A 266 15.22 16.77 -23.10
N THR A 267 16.05 16.12 -22.27
CA THR A 267 16.75 14.89 -22.68
C THR A 267 15.76 13.74 -22.72
N ARG A 268 15.63 13.08 -23.87
CA ARG A 268 14.78 11.90 -24.05
C ARG A 268 15.55 10.62 -23.74
N LEU A 269 15.19 9.97 -22.64
CA LEU A 269 15.86 8.78 -22.11
C LEU A 269 15.17 7.49 -22.59
N PRO A 270 15.90 6.35 -22.63
CA PRO A 270 15.22 5.06 -22.67
C PRO A 270 14.36 4.92 -21.41
N GLY A 271 13.10 4.54 -21.58
CA GLY A 271 12.15 4.40 -20.48
C GLY A 271 12.07 2.95 -20.00
N MET A 272 12.08 2.75 -18.68
CA MET A 272 11.81 1.47 -18.03
C MET A 272 10.57 1.60 -17.15
N PHE A 273 9.47 1.00 -17.58
CA PHE A 273 8.22 0.98 -16.83
C PHE A 273 8.25 -0.17 -15.81
N TRP A 274 7.80 0.07 -14.58
CA TRP A 274 7.58 -1.00 -13.61
C TRP A 274 6.32 -0.73 -12.80
N PHE A 275 5.33 -1.63 -12.87
CA PHE A 275 4.04 -1.38 -12.23
C PHE A 275 3.35 -2.65 -11.76
N TYR A 276 2.43 -2.46 -10.84
CA TYR A 276 1.51 -3.47 -10.33
C TYR A 276 0.12 -2.82 -10.28
N PRO A 277 -0.81 -3.20 -11.16
CA PRO A 277 -2.13 -2.59 -11.18
C PRO A 277 -2.96 -3.06 -9.98
N TYR A 278 -3.87 -2.19 -9.54
CA TYR A 278 -4.87 -2.49 -8.52
C TYR A 278 -6.24 -2.05 -9.03
N GLU A 279 -7.29 -2.72 -8.56
CA GLU A 279 -8.65 -2.46 -9.02
C GLU A 279 -9.47 -1.58 -8.07
N TYR A 280 -10.32 -0.75 -8.66
CA TYR A 280 -11.14 0.25 -7.99
C TYR A 280 -12.55 0.32 -8.61
N THR A 281 -13.55 0.67 -7.81
CA THR A 281 -14.92 0.88 -8.26
C THR A 281 -15.06 2.16 -9.08
N ASP A 282 -14.30 3.18 -8.70
CA ASP A 282 -14.40 4.55 -9.23
C ASP A 282 -13.16 5.38 -8.89
N GLN A 283 -13.10 6.60 -9.45
CA GLN A 283 -12.02 7.57 -9.23
C GLN A 283 -11.87 7.92 -7.74
N GLU A 284 -12.97 8.03 -7.00
CA GLU A 284 -12.94 8.43 -5.59
C GLU A 284 -12.25 7.36 -4.74
N GLN A 285 -12.54 6.07 -4.98
CA GLN A 285 -11.86 4.98 -4.31
C GLN A 285 -10.36 4.97 -4.59
N TYR A 286 -9.96 5.25 -5.83
CA TYR A 286 -8.55 5.40 -6.18
C TYR A 286 -7.92 6.59 -5.44
N ASP A 287 -8.54 7.78 -5.48
CA ASP A 287 -8.01 8.99 -4.84
C ASP A 287 -7.83 8.82 -3.32
N ARG A 288 -8.72 8.06 -2.67
CA ARG A 288 -8.61 7.70 -1.25
C ARG A 288 -7.34 6.91 -0.92
N THR A 289 -6.69 6.24 -1.87
CA THR A 289 -5.40 5.55 -1.61
C THR A 289 -4.23 6.52 -1.43
N ARG A 290 -4.38 7.76 -1.91
CA ARG A 290 -3.31 8.79 -1.95
C ARG A 290 -3.43 9.84 -0.86
N ARG A 291 -4.53 9.84 -0.10
CA ARG A 291 -4.84 10.84 0.95
C ARG A 291 -3.84 10.89 2.12
N SER A 292 -3.01 9.85 2.28
CA SER A 292 -1.96 9.78 3.31
C SER A 292 -0.57 10.17 2.81
N PHE A 293 -0.45 10.64 1.57
CA PHE A 293 0.81 11.05 0.97
C PHE A 293 1.48 12.16 1.80
N ASN A 294 2.80 12.09 1.92
CA ASN A 294 3.61 13.15 2.50
C ASN A 294 4.78 13.48 1.56
N LYS A 295 4.81 14.72 1.05
CA LYS A 295 5.86 15.22 0.15
C LYS A 295 7.25 15.29 0.79
N HIS A 296 7.32 15.31 2.12
CA HIS A 296 8.57 15.33 2.90
C HIS A 296 9.02 13.94 3.34
N LYS A 297 8.39 12.87 2.87
CA LYS A 297 8.84 11.52 3.19
C LYS A 297 10.15 11.22 2.46
N PHE A 298 11.14 10.75 3.21
CA PHE A 298 12.43 10.33 2.68
C PHE A 298 12.26 9.08 1.79
N PRO A 299 12.89 9.03 0.60
CA PRO A 299 12.86 7.85 -0.24
C PRO A 299 13.55 6.65 0.43
N VAL A 300 12.83 5.54 0.61
CA VAL A 300 13.42 4.30 1.12
C VAL A 300 13.79 3.42 -0.06
N THR A 301 15.03 2.95 -0.09
CA THR A 301 15.56 2.05 -1.13
C THR A 301 15.94 0.71 -0.52
N GLY A 302 15.67 -0.38 -1.23
CA GLY A 302 16.10 -1.71 -0.87
C GLY A 302 16.57 -2.52 -2.09
N PRO A 303 16.95 -3.80 -1.90
CA PRO A 303 17.53 -4.62 -2.96
C PRO A 303 16.64 -4.84 -4.21
N ARG A 304 15.33 -4.61 -4.07
CA ARG A 304 14.32 -4.72 -5.15
C ARG A 304 13.73 -3.36 -5.56
N SER A 305 14.38 -2.25 -5.24
CA SER A 305 13.96 -0.92 -5.68
C SER A 305 14.28 -0.72 -7.16
N MET A 306 13.26 -0.48 -7.98
CA MET A 306 13.44 -0.32 -9.43
C MET A 306 14.17 0.97 -9.80
N GLU A 307 14.18 1.94 -8.89
CA GLU A 307 14.92 3.18 -9.00
C GLU A 307 16.42 2.95 -9.21
N ILE A 308 16.96 1.77 -8.85
CA ILE A 308 18.33 1.36 -9.18
C ILE A 308 18.58 1.42 -10.70
N MET A 309 17.59 1.11 -11.56
CA MET A 309 17.75 1.20 -13.02
C MET A 309 18.05 2.61 -13.52
N ALA A 310 17.72 3.66 -12.77
CA ALA A 310 18.09 5.01 -13.15
C ALA A 310 19.60 5.25 -13.04
N THR A 311 20.32 4.51 -12.19
CA THR A 311 21.79 4.50 -12.18
C THR A 311 22.38 3.91 -13.46
N GLN A 312 21.60 3.11 -14.18
CA GLN A 312 21.96 2.48 -15.45
C GLN A 312 21.53 3.33 -16.67
N GLY A 313 21.09 4.58 -16.46
CA GLY A 313 20.76 5.52 -17.53
C GLY A 313 19.33 5.44 -18.08
N TYR A 314 18.43 4.75 -17.39
CA TYR A 314 17.00 4.72 -17.72
C TYR A 314 16.22 5.83 -17.00
N ALA A 315 15.20 6.38 -17.65
CA ALA A 315 14.09 6.96 -16.89
C ALA A 315 13.27 5.80 -16.32
N VAL A 316 13.08 5.74 -15.00
CA VAL A 316 12.27 4.70 -14.35
C VAL A 316 10.88 5.27 -14.13
N ILE A 317 9.86 4.58 -14.65
CA ILE A 317 8.47 5.03 -14.65
C ILE A 317 7.62 4.03 -13.87
N GLN A 318 7.06 4.45 -12.75
CA GLN A 318 6.22 3.62 -11.87
C GLN A 318 4.80 4.22 -11.81
N PRO A 319 3.95 3.90 -12.79
CA PRO A 319 2.55 4.32 -12.77
C PRO A 319 1.71 3.47 -11.83
N ASP A 320 0.71 4.07 -11.19
CA ASP A 320 -0.26 3.33 -10.37
C ASP A 320 -1.13 2.38 -11.21
N ALA A 321 -1.35 2.71 -12.48
CA ALA A 321 -2.07 1.91 -13.49
C ALA A 321 -3.40 1.29 -12.98
N PRO A 322 -4.37 2.10 -12.52
CA PRO A 322 -5.61 1.60 -11.93
C PRO A 322 -6.51 0.89 -12.96
N VAL A 323 -7.23 -0.14 -12.49
CA VAL A 323 -8.30 -0.80 -13.23
C VAL A 323 -9.63 -0.41 -12.60
N PHE A 324 -10.59 0.06 -13.40
CA PHE A 324 -11.89 0.54 -12.94
C PHE A 324 -13.00 -0.40 -13.40
N GLY A 325 -13.85 -0.85 -12.47
CA GLY A 325 -14.99 -1.70 -12.79
C GLY A 325 -16.11 -1.59 -11.76
N ALA A 326 -17.27 -2.15 -12.07
CA ALA A 326 -18.36 -2.19 -11.10
C ALA A 326 -18.00 -3.12 -9.91
N GLU A 327 -18.60 -2.89 -8.75
CA GLU A 327 -18.45 -3.78 -7.60
C GLU A 327 -18.78 -5.23 -7.99
N GLY A 328 -17.92 -6.17 -7.58
CA GLY A 328 -18.01 -7.59 -7.95
C GLY A 328 -17.61 -7.92 -9.40
N ARG A 329 -17.25 -6.93 -10.21
CA ARG A 329 -16.85 -7.06 -11.63
C ARG A 329 -15.65 -6.17 -11.98
N LEU A 330 -14.76 -5.97 -11.02
CA LEU A 330 -13.68 -4.98 -11.09
C LEU A 330 -12.72 -5.21 -12.26
N ASN A 331 -12.53 -6.47 -12.66
CA ASN A 331 -11.58 -6.85 -13.71
C ASN A 331 -12.19 -6.95 -15.13
N ASP A 332 -13.47 -6.63 -15.32
CA ASP A 332 -14.12 -6.71 -16.66
C ASP A 332 -13.48 -5.74 -17.67
N ASN A 333 -12.87 -4.64 -17.21
CA ASN A 333 -12.21 -3.65 -18.05
C ASN A 333 -10.68 -3.74 -18.04
N TYR A 334 -10.10 -4.81 -17.50
CA TYR A 334 -8.66 -4.91 -17.28
C TYR A 334 -7.81 -4.59 -18.53
N VAL A 335 -8.09 -5.21 -19.68
CA VAL A 335 -7.28 -5.00 -20.90
C VAL A 335 -7.46 -3.57 -21.46
N PRO A 336 -8.69 -3.04 -21.64
CA PRO A 336 -8.89 -1.64 -22.00
C PRO A 336 -8.19 -0.65 -21.07
N ASP A 337 -8.31 -0.84 -19.74
CA ASP A 337 -7.71 0.04 -18.75
C ASP A 337 -6.19 0.02 -18.80
N LEU A 338 -5.59 -1.18 -18.90
CA LEU A 338 -4.15 -1.33 -19.07
C LEU A 338 -3.64 -0.55 -20.29
N ARG A 339 -4.34 -0.66 -21.43
CA ARG A 339 -3.97 0.06 -22.66
C ARG A 339 -4.09 1.58 -22.48
N ASN A 340 -5.20 2.05 -21.92
CA ASN A 340 -5.47 3.47 -21.70
C ASN A 340 -4.48 4.08 -20.70
N ASN A 341 -4.17 3.36 -19.60
CA ASN A 341 -3.17 3.76 -18.63
C ASN A 341 -1.81 3.97 -19.30
N LEU A 342 -1.30 2.94 -20.00
CA LEU A 342 0.04 2.98 -20.60
C LEU A 342 0.14 4.04 -21.70
N ALA A 343 -0.87 4.17 -22.56
CA ALA A 343 -0.91 5.22 -23.58
C ALA A 343 -0.84 6.61 -22.96
N ALA A 344 -1.66 6.89 -21.94
CA ALA A 344 -1.72 8.19 -21.29
C ALA A 344 -0.39 8.55 -20.59
N VAL A 345 0.27 7.58 -19.95
CA VAL A 345 1.61 7.81 -19.37
C VAL A 345 2.66 8.09 -20.44
N ILE A 346 2.70 7.29 -21.51
CA ILE A 346 3.68 7.46 -22.58
C ILE A 346 3.50 8.82 -23.25
N ASP A 347 2.28 9.22 -23.56
CA ASP A 347 1.98 10.50 -24.20
C ASP A 347 2.40 11.68 -23.32
N GLU A 348 2.10 11.64 -22.02
CA GLU A 348 2.46 12.74 -21.11
C GLU A 348 3.98 12.85 -20.91
N LEU A 349 4.69 11.72 -20.76
CA LEU A 349 6.14 11.74 -20.59
C LEU A 349 6.88 12.10 -21.88
N ASP A 350 6.31 11.77 -23.04
CA ASP A 350 6.79 12.20 -24.34
C ASP A 350 6.60 13.72 -24.54
N ARG A 351 5.43 14.26 -24.15
CA ARG A 351 5.14 15.69 -24.16
C ARG A 351 6.09 16.47 -23.26
N LEU A 352 6.43 15.92 -22.09
CA LEU A 352 7.41 16.48 -21.16
C LEU A 352 8.87 16.27 -21.61
N ALA A 353 9.10 15.61 -22.75
CA ALA A 353 10.41 15.29 -23.30
C ALA A 353 11.32 14.54 -22.31
N ILE A 354 10.73 13.61 -21.54
CA ILE A 354 11.45 12.75 -20.58
C ILE A 354 11.87 11.43 -21.22
N ILE A 355 10.98 10.82 -22.00
CA ILE A 355 11.21 9.50 -22.62
C ILE A 355 11.40 9.60 -24.14
N ASP A 356 12.07 8.59 -24.67
CA ASP A 356 12.11 8.26 -26.09
C ASP A 356 11.15 7.09 -26.37
N ARG A 357 10.05 7.37 -27.10
CA ARG A 357 9.01 6.38 -27.41
C ARG A 357 9.51 5.17 -28.20
N THR A 358 10.68 5.27 -28.83
CA THR A 358 11.26 4.16 -29.59
C THR A 358 12.09 3.21 -28.72
N ARG A 359 12.39 3.60 -27.48
CA ARG A 359 13.24 2.87 -26.53
C ARG A 359 12.54 2.68 -25.19
N LEU A 360 11.42 1.96 -25.22
CA LEU A 360 10.62 1.64 -24.03
C LEU A 360 10.73 0.16 -23.67
N GLY A 361 11.07 -0.11 -22.41
CA GLY A 361 10.91 -1.40 -21.76
C GLY A 361 9.87 -1.32 -20.66
N LEU A 362 9.36 -2.47 -20.23
CA LEU A 362 8.47 -2.57 -19.07
C LEU A 362 8.80 -3.81 -18.23
N GLY A 363 8.30 -3.87 -17.02
CA GLY A 363 8.41 -5.05 -16.19
C GLY A 363 7.48 -5.05 -14.99
N GLY A 364 7.46 -6.19 -14.32
CA GLY A 364 6.70 -6.37 -13.11
C GLY A 364 6.89 -7.76 -12.53
N HIS A 365 6.38 -7.92 -11.31
CA HIS A 365 6.42 -9.15 -10.54
C HIS A 365 4.98 -9.54 -10.17
N SER A 366 4.69 -10.85 -10.11
CA SER A 366 3.37 -11.39 -9.78
C SER A 366 2.28 -10.84 -10.73
N TYR A 367 1.27 -10.12 -10.22
CA TYR A 367 0.26 -9.49 -11.09
C TYR A 367 0.87 -8.43 -12.04
N GLY A 368 1.97 -7.78 -11.67
CA GLY A 368 2.75 -6.92 -12.55
C GLY A 368 3.42 -7.68 -13.70
N ALA A 369 3.85 -8.94 -13.48
CA ALA A 369 4.41 -9.79 -14.53
C ALA A 369 3.32 -10.21 -15.52
N PHE A 370 2.16 -10.63 -15.00
CA PHE A 370 0.97 -10.85 -15.80
C PHE A 370 0.58 -9.61 -16.63
N SER A 371 0.72 -8.42 -16.06
CA SER A 371 0.47 -7.13 -16.73
C SER A 371 1.52 -6.78 -17.78
N THR A 372 2.79 -7.13 -17.52
CA THR A 372 3.90 -6.98 -18.48
C THR A 372 3.61 -7.78 -19.75
N VAL A 373 3.28 -9.07 -19.61
CA VAL A 373 2.98 -9.91 -20.79
C VAL A 373 1.71 -9.43 -21.49
N ASN A 374 0.66 -9.06 -20.75
CA ASN A 374 -0.54 -8.47 -21.35
C ASN A 374 -0.24 -7.18 -22.13
N ALA A 375 0.63 -6.31 -21.63
CA ALA A 375 1.00 -5.09 -22.31
C ALA A 375 1.81 -5.37 -23.59
N LEU A 376 2.73 -6.34 -23.58
CA LEU A 376 3.46 -6.77 -24.80
C LEU A 376 2.54 -7.39 -25.86
N VAL A 377 1.46 -8.04 -25.43
CA VAL A 377 0.46 -8.65 -26.32
C VAL A 377 -0.53 -7.61 -26.88
N ASN A 378 -0.97 -6.68 -26.04
CA ASN A 378 -2.11 -5.79 -26.35
C ASN A 378 -1.70 -4.36 -26.74
N THR A 379 -0.40 -4.05 -26.75
CA THR A 379 0.11 -2.72 -27.13
C THR A 379 1.36 -2.81 -28.01
N PRO A 380 1.63 -1.80 -28.87
CA PRO A 380 2.79 -1.80 -29.77
C PRO A 380 4.01 -1.01 -29.23
N TYR A 381 3.99 -0.58 -27.97
CA TYR A 381 4.90 0.47 -27.50
C TYR A 381 6.28 -0.05 -27.08
N PHE A 382 6.35 -1.27 -26.56
CA PHE A 382 7.52 -1.75 -25.82
C PHE A 382 8.40 -2.67 -26.65
N LYS A 383 9.72 -2.54 -26.48
CA LYS A 383 10.74 -3.34 -27.15
C LYS A 383 11.12 -4.59 -26.38
N ALA A 384 11.04 -4.53 -25.05
CA ALA A 384 11.26 -5.70 -24.20
C ALA A 384 10.49 -5.60 -22.89
N GLY A 385 10.20 -6.76 -22.30
CA GLY A 385 9.59 -6.91 -20.98
C GLY A 385 10.38 -7.81 -20.04
N ILE A 386 10.24 -7.57 -18.74
CA ILE A 386 10.71 -8.42 -17.64
C ILE A 386 9.50 -8.90 -16.83
N ALA A 387 9.26 -10.20 -16.73
CA ALA A 387 8.08 -10.76 -16.06
C ALA A 387 8.48 -11.83 -15.03
N GLY A 388 8.32 -11.51 -13.74
CA GLY A 388 8.67 -12.38 -12.62
C GLY A 388 7.50 -13.04 -11.92
N ASP A 389 7.58 -14.33 -11.65
CA ASP A 389 6.63 -15.09 -10.82
C ASP A 389 5.17 -14.85 -11.24
N GLY A 390 4.93 -14.79 -12.57
CA GLY A 390 3.65 -14.41 -13.15
C GLY A 390 2.71 -15.58 -13.43
N ASN A 391 1.40 -15.33 -13.33
CA ASN A 391 0.36 -16.22 -13.84
C ASN A 391 -0.09 -15.74 -15.22
N TYR A 392 0.09 -16.55 -16.26
CA TYR A 392 -0.22 -16.19 -17.64
C TYR A 392 -1.45 -16.91 -18.19
N ASN A 393 -2.05 -17.80 -17.39
CA ASN A 393 -3.26 -18.54 -17.71
C ASN A 393 -4.21 -18.58 -16.51
N ARG A 394 -5.19 -17.68 -16.48
CA ARG A 394 -6.16 -17.59 -15.37
C ARG A 394 -7.07 -18.80 -15.25
N THR A 395 -7.17 -19.66 -16.28
CA THR A 395 -7.93 -20.91 -16.15
C THR A 395 -7.30 -21.88 -15.15
N LEU A 396 -6.04 -21.68 -14.76
CA LEU A 396 -5.35 -22.45 -13.72
C LEU A 396 -5.66 -21.98 -12.30
N THR A 397 -6.36 -20.83 -12.15
CA THR A 397 -6.73 -20.25 -10.85
C THR A 397 -8.24 -19.97 -10.79
N PRO A 398 -9.11 -21.00 -10.81
CA PRO A 398 -10.52 -20.84 -11.17
C PRO A 398 -11.42 -20.22 -10.09
N ASN A 399 -10.92 -19.99 -8.87
CA ASN A 399 -11.74 -19.62 -7.70
C ASN A 399 -11.52 -18.17 -7.24
N GLY A 400 -11.46 -17.23 -8.19
CA GLY A 400 -11.16 -15.82 -7.92
C GLY A 400 -9.66 -15.51 -7.92
N PHE A 401 -9.32 -14.23 -8.06
CA PHE A 401 -7.96 -13.71 -7.99
C PHE A 401 -8.00 -12.21 -7.68
N GLN A 402 -7.02 -11.68 -6.95
CA GLN A 402 -6.99 -10.26 -6.56
C GLN A 402 -8.35 -9.82 -5.98
N SER A 403 -9.03 -8.86 -6.61
CA SER A 403 -10.37 -8.41 -6.24
C SER A 403 -11.51 -9.08 -7.03
N GLU A 404 -11.21 -9.97 -7.98
CA GLU A 404 -12.20 -10.81 -8.68
C GLU A 404 -12.75 -11.87 -7.72
N ARG A 405 -14.04 -11.77 -7.42
CA ARG A 405 -14.75 -12.67 -6.51
C ARG A 405 -15.51 -13.77 -7.24
N ARG A 406 -15.76 -13.61 -8.54
CA ARG A 406 -16.42 -14.61 -9.38
C ARG A 406 -15.43 -15.72 -9.73
N ASP A 407 -15.93 -16.94 -9.77
CA ASP A 407 -15.19 -18.08 -10.29
C ASP A 407 -15.12 -18.06 -11.83
N LEU A 408 -14.29 -18.94 -12.38
CA LEU A 408 -14.09 -19.10 -13.82
C LEU A 408 -15.39 -19.38 -14.59
N TRP A 409 -16.33 -20.11 -13.99
CA TRP A 409 -17.58 -20.48 -14.67
C TRP A 409 -18.57 -19.32 -14.73
N THR A 410 -18.53 -18.44 -13.73
CA THR A 410 -19.36 -17.24 -13.63
C THR A 410 -18.79 -16.10 -14.49
N ALA A 411 -17.47 -15.94 -14.53
CA ALA A 411 -16.79 -14.85 -15.24
C ALA A 411 -15.85 -15.36 -16.36
N ARG A 412 -16.29 -16.37 -17.11
CA ARG A 412 -15.45 -17.06 -18.10
C ARG A 412 -14.76 -16.11 -19.07
N ASP A 413 -15.49 -15.13 -19.59
CA ASP A 413 -14.94 -14.18 -20.56
C ASP A 413 -13.82 -13.33 -19.94
N THR A 414 -14.00 -12.84 -18.72
CA THR A 414 -12.98 -12.08 -17.98
C THR A 414 -11.70 -12.90 -17.84
N TYR A 415 -11.80 -14.15 -17.38
CA TYR A 415 -10.63 -15.03 -17.20
C TYR A 415 -9.91 -15.34 -18.53
N LEU A 416 -10.65 -15.58 -19.61
CA LEU A 416 -10.07 -15.86 -20.92
C LEU A 416 -9.43 -14.61 -21.53
N GLN A 417 -10.13 -13.48 -21.55
CA GLN A 417 -9.64 -12.22 -22.10
C GLN A 417 -8.38 -11.72 -21.38
N MET A 418 -8.30 -11.96 -20.08
CA MET A 418 -7.17 -11.59 -19.25
C MET A 418 -5.96 -12.49 -19.47
N SER A 419 -6.11 -13.74 -19.93
CA SER A 419 -5.02 -14.72 -20.02
C SER A 419 -4.12 -14.47 -21.24
N PRO A 420 -2.92 -13.87 -21.09
CA PRO A 420 -2.12 -13.47 -22.23
C PRO A 420 -1.56 -14.67 -23.02
N ILE A 421 -1.48 -15.86 -22.43
CA ILE A 421 -1.03 -17.06 -23.15
C ILE A 421 -1.94 -17.39 -24.35
N LEU A 422 -3.23 -17.05 -24.28
CA LEU A 422 -4.19 -17.27 -25.37
C LEU A 422 -3.98 -16.34 -26.56
N TYR A 423 -3.12 -15.34 -26.39
CA TYR A 423 -2.78 -14.31 -27.37
C TYR A 423 -1.26 -14.20 -27.57
N ALA A 424 -0.51 -15.23 -27.18
CA ALA A 424 0.96 -15.21 -27.20
C ALA A 424 1.53 -15.03 -28.62
N ASP A 425 0.78 -15.39 -29.66
CA ASP A 425 1.11 -15.13 -31.08
C ASP A 425 1.24 -13.63 -31.37
N ARG A 426 0.52 -12.79 -30.63
CA ARG A 426 0.52 -11.33 -30.77
C ARG A 426 1.59 -10.64 -29.96
N LEU A 427 2.33 -11.37 -29.11
CA LEU A 427 3.38 -10.78 -28.29
C LEU A 427 4.41 -10.05 -29.17
N GLN A 428 4.63 -8.79 -28.85
CA GLN A 428 5.61 -7.92 -29.49
C GLN A 428 6.84 -7.73 -28.59
N GLY A 429 8.01 -7.48 -29.19
CA GLY A 429 9.25 -7.30 -28.44
C GLY A 429 9.83 -8.60 -27.87
N ALA A 430 10.81 -8.44 -26.99
CA ALA A 430 11.53 -9.54 -26.35
C ALA A 430 11.09 -9.72 -24.88
N LEU A 431 10.81 -10.94 -24.43
CA LEU A 431 10.36 -11.20 -23.06
C LEU A 431 11.41 -11.99 -22.23
N LEU A 432 11.91 -11.38 -21.17
CA LEU A 432 12.68 -12.08 -20.14
C LEU A 432 11.76 -12.45 -18.98
N MET A 433 11.62 -13.74 -18.71
CA MET A 433 10.86 -14.24 -17.58
C MET A 433 11.77 -14.76 -16.48
N TYR A 434 11.25 -14.70 -15.26
CA TYR A 434 11.80 -15.45 -14.15
C TYR A 434 10.72 -16.08 -13.31
N HIS A 435 11.09 -17.19 -12.67
CA HIS A 435 10.20 -17.84 -11.73
C HIS A 435 10.96 -18.48 -10.59
N SER A 436 10.53 -18.20 -9.37
CA SER A 436 11.01 -18.87 -8.17
C SER A 436 10.48 -20.32 -8.11
N MET A 437 11.37 -21.30 -7.96
CA MET A 437 11.00 -22.72 -8.09
C MET A 437 10.11 -23.23 -6.96
N GLU A 438 10.22 -22.63 -5.77
CA GLU A 438 9.44 -22.99 -4.59
C GLU A 438 8.31 -21.98 -4.33
N ASP A 439 7.81 -21.30 -5.39
CA ASP A 439 6.68 -20.39 -5.29
C ASP A 439 5.43 -21.11 -4.74
N GLN A 440 5.12 -20.84 -3.48
CA GLN A 440 4.01 -21.44 -2.73
C GLN A 440 2.67 -20.76 -3.04
N ASN A 441 2.68 -19.65 -3.77
CA ASN A 441 1.46 -18.97 -4.16
C ASN A 441 0.74 -19.82 -5.21
N THR A 442 -0.38 -20.42 -4.78
CA THR A 442 -1.26 -21.22 -5.63
C THR A 442 -1.77 -20.45 -6.85
N GLY A 443 -1.76 -19.12 -6.78
CA GLY A 443 -2.13 -18.21 -7.84
C GLY A 443 -1.09 -18.09 -8.96
N THR A 444 0.15 -18.52 -8.78
CA THR A 444 1.28 -18.27 -9.70
C THR A 444 2.16 -19.49 -9.92
N ASP A 445 1.63 -20.71 -9.76
CA ASP A 445 2.37 -21.97 -9.96
C ASP A 445 3.41 -21.90 -11.11
N PRO A 446 4.67 -22.34 -10.89
CA PRO A 446 5.77 -22.28 -11.86
C PRO A 446 5.44 -22.79 -13.27
N ILE A 447 4.45 -23.70 -13.40
CA ILE A 447 3.95 -24.16 -14.70
C ILE A 447 3.54 -23.01 -15.62
N ASN A 448 3.08 -21.87 -15.09
CA ASN A 448 2.69 -20.71 -15.86
C ASN A 448 3.83 -20.22 -16.76
N SER A 449 5.03 -20.04 -16.17
CA SER A 449 6.19 -19.55 -16.92
C SER A 449 6.76 -20.59 -17.85
N ILE A 450 6.79 -21.87 -17.43
CA ILE A 450 7.24 -22.98 -18.28
C ILE A 450 6.36 -23.10 -19.54
N ARG A 451 5.03 -23.01 -19.38
CA ARG A 451 4.10 -23.16 -20.50
C ARG A 451 4.10 -21.95 -21.43
N LEU A 452 4.22 -20.73 -20.89
CA LEU A 452 4.34 -19.54 -21.74
C LEU A 452 5.65 -19.56 -22.54
N LEU A 453 6.79 -19.92 -21.91
CA LEU A 453 8.06 -20.05 -22.63
C LEU A 453 7.95 -21.06 -23.77
N HIS A 454 7.39 -22.24 -23.49
CA HIS A 454 7.22 -23.28 -24.52
C HIS A 454 6.39 -22.78 -25.71
N ALA A 455 5.29 -22.06 -25.46
CA ALA A 455 4.48 -21.47 -26.52
C ALA A 455 5.28 -20.44 -27.35
N LEU A 456 6.00 -19.53 -26.68
CA LEU A 456 6.81 -18.50 -27.34
C LEU A 456 7.96 -19.09 -28.16
N GLN A 457 8.64 -20.13 -27.64
CA GLN A 457 9.67 -20.87 -28.36
C GLN A 457 9.13 -21.55 -29.61
N GLY A 458 7.96 -22.21 -29.51
CA GLY A 458 7.29 -22.83 -30.65
C GLY A 458 6.95 -21.85 -31.78
N MET A 459 6.82 -20.56 -31.45
CA MET A 459 6.55 -19.47 -32.40
C MET A 459 7.80 -18.66 -32.80
N GLY A 460 8.99 -19.05 -32.33
CA GLY A 460 10.25 -18.32 -32.61
C GLY A 460 10.29 -16.91 -32.03
N LYS A 461 9.51 -16.63 -30.98
CA LYS A 461 9.50 -15.31 -30.31
C LYS A 461 10.77 -15.14 -29.44
N PRO A 462 11.40 -13.95 -29.39
CA PRO A 462 12.55 -13.71 -28.52
C PRO A 462 12.15 -13.77 -27.05
N ALA A 463 12.39 -14.91 -26.40
CA ALA A 463 12.04 -15.12 -25.00
C ALA A 463 13.08 -15.95 -24.26
N ALA A 464 13.26 -15.65 -22.98
CA ALA A 464 14.10 -16.42 -22.07
C ALA A 464 13.37 -16.61 -20.74
N LEU A 465 13.68 -17.69 -20.04
CA LEU A 465 13.19 -17.99 -18.69
C LEU A 465 14.38 -18.45 -17.85
N TYR A 466 14.49 -17.93 -16.64
CA TYR A 466 15.36 -18.51 -15.62
C TYR A 466 14.54 -18.88 -14.39
N MET A 467 14.87 -20.05 -13.84
CA MET A 467 14.18 -20.62 -12.69
C MET A 467 15.11 -20.55 -11.49
N TYR A 468 14.68 -19.94 -10.38
CA TYR A 468 15.52 -19.78 -9.20
C TYR A 468 15.20 -20.80 -8.11
N PRO A 469 16.14 -21.68 -7.76
CA PRO A 469 15.96 -22.59 -6.63
C PRO A 469 16.01 -21.82 -5.31
N TYR A 470 15.39 -22.38 -4.28
CA TYR A 470 15.39 -21.87 -2.90
C TYR A 470 14.68 -20.53 -2.67
N GLU A 471 13.97 -20.03 -3.67
CA GLU A 471 13.16 -18.81 -3.59
C GLU A 471 11.66 -19.19 -3.62
N ASP A 472 10.87 -18.50 -2.80
CA ASP A 472 9.39 -18.53 -2.81
C ASP A 472 8.85 -17.39 -3.71
N HIS A 473 7.60 -16.93 -3.55
CA HIS A 473 6.91 -15.90 -4.36
C HIS A 473 7.52 -14.48 -4.31
N GLY A 474 8.82 -14.35 -4.50
CA GLY A 474 9.58 -13.14 -4.34
C GLY A 474 11.03 -13.43 -3.95
N PRO A 475 11.99 -13.21 -4.85
CA PRO A 475 13.39 -13.42 -4.54
C PRO A 475 13.90 -12.57 -3.38
N LEU A 476 14.65 -13.16 -2.46
CA LEU A 476 15.25 -12.49 -1.30
C LEU A 476 16.75 -12.77 -1.15
N ILE A 477 17.24 -13.91 -1.66
CA ILE A 477 18.63 -14.32 -1.47
C ILE A 477 19.54 -13.41 -2.31
N GLN A 478 20.68 -13.03 -1.72
CA GLN A 478 21.60 -12.06 -2.31
C GLN A 478 22.09 -12.50 -3.69
N GLU A 479 22.48 -13.76 -3.85
CA GLU A 479 22.96 -14.36 -5.10
C GLU A 479 21.90 -14.24 -6.20
N THR A 480 20.65 -14.57 -5.88
CA THR A 480 19.52 -14.45 -6.81
C THR A 480 19.28 -13.01 -7.23
N LEU A 481 19.31 -12.07 -6.28
CA LEU A 481 19.09 -10.65 -6.57
C LEU A 481 20.21 -10.08 -7.47
N LEU A 482 21.46 -10.45 -7.22
CA LEU A 482 22.59 -10.01 -8.04
C LEU A 482 22.53 -10.59 -9.47
N ASP A 483 22.19 -11.87 -9.62
CA ASP A 483 22.00 -12.49 -10.94
C ASP A 483 20.82 -11.85 -11.69
N GLN A 484 19.69 -11.57 -11.02
CA GLN A 484 18.56 -10.84 -11.62
C GLN A 484 18.97 -9.49 -12.17
N TRP A 485 19.62 -8.66 -11.36
CA TRP A 485 20.04 -7.33 -11.79
C TRP A 485 20.97 -7.39 -13.00
N GLY A 486 21.93 -8.32 -13.00
CA GLY A 486 22.82 -8.54 -14.14
C GLY A 486 22.06 -8.91 -15.42
N ARG A 487 21.13 -9.87 -15.33
CA ARG A 487 20.32 -10.31 -16.48
C ARG A 487 19.37 -9.23 -16.99
N TRP A 488 18.72 -8.51 -16.08
CA TRP A 488 17.77 -7.46 -16.44
C TRP A 488 18.45 -6.31 -17.17
N VAL A 489 19.58 -5.83 -16.65
CA VAL A 489 20.35 -4.76 -17.29
C VAL A 489 20.84 -5.21 -18.66
N ALA A 490 21.40 -6.42 -18.78
CA ALA A 490 21.85 -6.96 -20.06
C ALA A 490 20.71 -7.08 -21.09
N TRP A 491 19.54 -7.57 -20.66
CA TRP A 491 18.37 -7.72 -21.52
C TRP A 491 17.83 -6.37 -22.00
N LEU A 492 17.66 -5.42 -21.09
CA LEU A 492 17.19 -4.08 -21.42
C LEU A 492 18.22 -3.31 -22.25
N ASP A 493 19.52 -3.52 -22.05
CA ASP A 493 20.54 -2.86 -22.84
C ASP A 493 20.52 -3.34 -24.28
N LEU A 494 20.36 -4.65 -24.48
CA LEU A 494 20.26 -5.28 -25.79
C LEU A 494 19.02 -4.82 -26.57
N TYR A 495 17.84 -4.89 -25.94
CA TYR A 495 16.57 -4.70 -26.65
C TYR A 495 15.96 -3.30 -26.52
N VAL A 496 16.37 -2.50 -25.53
CA VAL A 496 15.77 -1.18 -25.25
C VAL A 496 16.79 -0.05 -25.44
N LYS A 497 17.86 0.00 -24.63
CA LYS A 497 18.81 1.13 -24.64
C LYS A 497 19.53 1.27 -25.98
N ASN A 498 19.91 0.14 -26.57
CA ASN A 498 20.61 0.06 -27.85
C ASN A 498 19.73 -0.39 -29.01
N ALA A 499 18.40 -0.36 -28.84
CA ALA A 499 17.46 -0.69 -29.92
C ALA A 499 17.78 0.11 -31.20
N GLY A 500 17.94 -0.59 -32.32
CA GLY A 500 18.21 0.02 -33.63
C GLY A 500 19.67 0.44 -33.88
N LYS A 501 20.59 0.26 -32.93
CA LYS A 501 22.03 0.36 -33.21
C LYS A 501 22.49 -0.97 -33.80
N THR A 502 22.76 -1.01 -35.10
CA THR A 502 23.49 -2.14 -35.71
C THR A 502 24.88 -2.22 -35.09
N ALA A 503 25.28 -3.41 -34.62
CA ALA A 503 26.67 -3.66 -34.27
C ALA A 503 27.54 -3.29 -35.47
N ALA A 504 28.62 -2.53 -35.24
CA ALA A 504 29.60 -2.28 -36.29
C ALA A 504 30.13 -3.63 -36.81
N PRO A 505 30.44 -3.79 -38.10
CA PRO A 505 31.00 -5.03 -38.62
C PRO A 505 32.30 -5.37 -37.86
N GLY A 506 32.24 -6.37 -36.98
CA GLY A 506 33.37 -6.80 -36.14
C GLY A 506 33.16 -6.72 -34.63
N GLU A 507 32.12 -6.03 -34.14
CA GLU A 507 31.75 -6.08 -32.73
C GLU A 507 30.86 -7.31 -32.50
N LYS A 508 31.44 -8.38 -31.94
CA LYS A 508 30.63 -9.41 -31.30
C LYS A 508 29.89 -8.73 -30.14
N VAL A 509 28.58 -8.55 -30.28
CA VAL A 509 27.71 -8.40 -29.10
C VAL A 509 27.99 -9.66 -28.28
N ALA A 510 28.63 -9.50 -27.13
CA ALA A 510 28.90 -10.62 -26.25
C ALA A 510 27.56 -11.29 -25.96
N ALA A 511 27.36 -12.48 -26.52
CA ALA A 511 26.26 -13.33 -26.11
C ALA A 511 26.48 -13.56 -24.62
N ALA A 512 25.59 -13.01 -23.80
CA ALA A 512 25.51 -13.35 -22.39
C ALA A 512 25.22 -14.87 -22.32
N GLY A 513 26.28 -15.67 -22.17
CA GLY A 513 26.13 -17.13 -22.31
C GLY A 513 27.40 -17.98 -22.36
N GLU A 514 28.62 -17.43 -22.41
CA GLU A 514 29.82 -18.24 -22.11
C GLU A 514 30.19 -18.08 -20.64
N VAL A 515 29.67 -19.01 -19.83
CA VAL A 515 30.29 -19.38 -18.56
C VAL A 515 31.68 -19.92 -18.91
N VAL A 516 32.72 -19.12 -18.66
CA VAL A 516 34.09 -19.64 -18.65
C VAL A 516 34.25 -20.34 -17.30
N PRO A 517 34.48 -21.66 -17.25
CA PRO A 517 34.76 -22.34 -16.01
C PRO A 517 36.16 -21.96 -15.54
N ASN A 518 36.27 -21.53 -14.29
CA ASN A 518 37.41 -21.78 -13.43
C ASN A 518 36.96 -21.79 -11.97
#